data_AF-A0A965QHB9-F1
#
_entry.id   AF-A0A965QHB9-F1
#
_cell.length_a   1.000
_cell.length_b   1.000
_cell.length_c   1.000
_cell.angle_alpha   90.00
_cell.angle_beta   90.00
_cell.angle_gamma   90.00
#
_symmetry.space_group_name_H-M   'P 1'
#
loop_
_entity.id
_entity.type
_entity.pdbx_description
1 polymer ?
#
loop_
_entity_poly.entity_id
_entity_poly.type
_entity_poly.pdbx_seq_one_letter_code
_entity_poly.pdbx_strand_id
1 'polypeptide(L)'
;MSEGSVILAASARNETALESDDLKADVYSHFFVEALTSGDRNGDGSVSLLEAHDYAKARTYAFTKGRQRPTLDVEMIGDSDFALKGQRRRDGKPVLEAWSQQFDGYSVGLAKGAPVELPLAIPLEEGKNEISVYAPDESEPRRFALNLDRGERISLQQILAPPPYYAAYSIAIDLPNDSRIRKLTGSSALIDHGIAVGGEWQNWDAFVRLALDSTTTKEVREGITATLKVGKWGGGISRVLHLGEKFALRLGIHGQRVTSNLKFQDDSTLDSQSNEAHSLRWGWWLDSTFKFNPSFPLKFSMGAGQAFERRVFETFGVLPMNTTFISGSLLWEFGSPAREL
;
A
#
# COMPACT_ATOMS: atom_id res chain seq x y z
N MET A 1 -6.59 13.94 19.86
CA MET A 1 -6.12 13.48 21.18
C MET A 1 -5.62 12.08 20.97
N SER A 2 -4.38 11.79 21.32
CA SER A 2 -3.93 10.40 21.44
C SER A 2 -4.47 9.85 22.75
N GLU A 3 -4.96 8.62 22.72
CA GLU A 3 -5.31 7.84 23.90
C GLU A 3 -4.40 6.63 23.90
N GLY A 4 -3.79 6.33 25.05
CA GLY A 4 -2.90 5.20 25.15
C GLY A 4 -2.71 4.73 26.58
N SER A 5 -2.68 3.41 26.74
CA SER A 5 -2.31 2.71 27.96
C SER A 5 -1.05 1.90 27.68
N VAL A 6 -0.07 2.01 28.58
CA VAL A 6 1.15 1.19 28.53
C VAL A 6 1.29 0.52 29.89
N ILE A 7 1.35 -0.80 29.89
CA ILE A 7 1.59 -1.61 31.07
C ILE A 7 2.95 -2.27 30.94
N LEU A 8 3.84 -1.97 31.88
CA LEU A 8 5.14 -2.61 32.00
C LEU A 8 5.10 -3.58 33.19
N ALA A 9 5.47 -4.83 32.96
CA ALA A 9 5.66 -5.80 34.04
C ALA A 9 7.12 -6.21 34.12
N ALA A 10 7.66 -6.27 35.35
CA ALA A 10 9.05 -6.66 35.60
C ALA A 10 9.30 -8.15 35.29
N SER A 11 8.27 -8.98 35.20
CA SER A 11 8.36 -10.41 34.91
C SER A 11 7.12 -10.91 34.16
N ALA A 12 7.25 -12.05 33.47
CA ALA A 12 6.15 -12.68 32.76
C ALA A 12 5.20 -13.40 33.72
N ARG A 13 4.07 -13.87 33.19
CA ARG A 13 3.11 -14.67 33.93
C ARG A 13 3.80 -15.94 34.46
N ASN A 14 3.72 -16.18 35.77
CA ASN A 14 4.37 -17.29 36.48
C ASN A 14 5.90 -17.18 36.64
N GLU A 15 6.48 -16.00 36.43
CA GLU A 15 7.86 -15.70 36.79
C GLU A 15 7.92 -14.72 37.96
N THR A 16 8.91 -14.89 38.82
CA THR A 16 9.15 -14.00 39.95
C THR A 16 10.07 -12.86 39.52
N ALA A 17 9.68 -11.61 39.79
CA ALA A 17 10.60 -10.48 39.69
C ALA A 17 11.74 -10.66 40.69
N LEU A 18 12.99 -10.52 40.24
CA LEU A 18 14.16 -10.80 41.05
C LEU A 18 14.80 -9.50 41.54
N GLU A 19 15.25 -9.51 42.79
CA GLU A 19 16.13 -8.50 43.34
C GLU A 19 17.58 -8.99 43.34
N SER A 20 18.52 -8.07 43.22
CA SER A 20 19.95 -8.38 43.26
C SER A 20 20.64 -7.53 44.32
N ASP A 21 21.35 -8.17 45.24
CA ASP A 21 22.21 -7.50 46.23
C ASP A 21 23.32 -6.70 45.55
N ASP A 22 23.86 -7.19 44.43
CA ASP A 22 24.90 -6.51 43.65
C ASP A 22 24.37 -5.22 43.02
N LEU A 23 23.14 -5.24 42.49
CA LEU A 23 22.49 -4.07 41.87
C LEU A 23 21.79 -3.16 42.91
N LYS A 24 21.58 -3.66 44.13
CA LYS A 24 20.86 -3.00 45.24
C LYS A 24 19.45 -2.52 44.87
N ALA A 25 18.80 -3.24 43.96
CA ALA A 25 17.47 -2.92 43.43
C ALA A 25 16.83 -4.17 42.79
N ASP A 26 15.53 -4.07 42.49
CA ASP A 26 14.88 -4.95 41.51
C ASP A 26 15.64 -4.89 40.18
N VAL A 27 15.91 -6.06 39.60
CA VAL A 27 16.79 -6.20 38.43
C VAL A 27 16.22 -5.44 37.22
N TYR A 28 14.92 -5.50 36.99
CA TYR A 28 14.28 -4.78 35.90
C TYR A 28 14.33 -3.26 36.12
N SER A 29 13.93 -2.81 37.31
CA SER A 29 13.91 -1.40 37.68
C SER A 29 15.30 -0.76 37.59
N HIS A 30 16.35 -1.49 38.00
CA HIS A 30 17.74 -1.06 37.84
C HIS A 30 18.07 -0.77 36.37
N PHE A 31 17.86 -1.75 35.49
CA PHE A 31 18.20 -1.58 34.07
C PHE A 31 17.28 -0.61 33.35
N PHE A 32 16.04 -0.42 33.82
CA PHE A 32 15.13 0.61 33.31
C PHE A 32 15.65 2.02 33.61
N VAL A 33 16.13 2.27 34.83
CA VAL A 33 16.77 3.55 35.18
C VAL A 33 18.07 3.75 34.40
N GLU A 34 18.89 2.70 34.23
CA GLU A 34 20.10 2.73 33.41
C GLU A 34 19.78 3.07 31.93
N ALA A 35 18.67 2.57 31.41
CA ALA A 35 18.24 2.84 30.05
C ALA A 35 17.99 4.34 29.79
N LEU A 36 17.58 5.11 30.81
CA LEU A 36 17.42 6.56 30.67
C LEU A 36 18.74 7.27 30.31
N THR A 37 19.90 6.63 30.53
CA THR A 37 21.22 7.14 30.09
C THR A 37 21.74 6.49 28.82
N SER A 38 21.43 5.23 28.57
CA SER A 38 22.12 4.41 27.56
C SER A 38 21.17 3.80 26.51
N GLY A 39 19.88 4.10 26.60
CA GLY A 39 18.81 3.45 25.84
C GLY A 39 18.37 4.16 24.57
N ASP A 40 18.99 5.28 24.17
CA ASP A 40 18.67 5.97 22.89
C ASP A 40 19.12 5.10 21.72
N ARG A 41 18.24 4.21 21.27
CA ARG A 41 18.54 3.14 20.33
C ARG A 41 18.49 3.66 18.90
N ASN A 42 17.53 4.53 18.60
CA ASN A 42 17.40 5.13 17.27
C ASN A 42 18.35 6.32 17.06
N GLY A 43 18.96 6.85 18.12
CA GLY A 43 19.90 7.96 18.09
C GLY A 43 19.25 9.33 17.88
N ASP A 44 17.98 9.51 18.22
CA ASP A 44 17.23 10.76 18.02
C ASP A 44 17.54 11.84 19.08
N GLY A 45 18.31 11.49 20.12
CA GLY A 45 18.70 12.38 21.21
C GLY A 45 17.76 12.35 22.41
N SER A 46 16.76 11.49 22.39
CA SER A 46 15.88 11.18 23.52
C SER A 46 15.82 9.68 23.79
N VAL A 47 15.41 9.30 25.00
CA VAL A 47 15.09 7.92 25.34
C VAL A 47 13.60 7.83 25.54
N SER A 48 12.92 7.06 24.71
CA SER A 48 11.49 6.78 24.83
C SER A 48 11.18 5.71 25.89
N LEU A 49 9.92 5.63 26.32
CA LEU A 49 9.42 4.58 27.20
C LEU A 49 9.67 3.18 26.64
N LEU A 50 9.44 3.00 25.34
CA LEU A 50 9.60 1.71 24.66
C LEU A 50 11.07 1.33 24.50
N GLU A 51 11.94 2.29 24.21
CA GLU A 51 13.39 2.06 24.20
C GLU A 51 13.94 1.72 25.60
N ALA A 52 13.47 2.43 26.63
CA ALA A 52 13.85 2.14 28.00
C ALA A 52 13.43 0.72 28.42
N HIS A 53 12.22 0.32 28.03
CA HIS A 53 11.73 -1.04 28.24
C HIS A 53 12.55 -2.09 27.46
N ASP A 54 12.78 -1.89 26.16
CA ASP A 54 13.53 -2.84 25.33
C ASP A 54 14.96 -3.04 25.86
N TYR A 55 15.63 -1.95 26.29
CA TYR A 55 16.94 -2.01 26.95
C TYR A 55 16.88 -2.80 28.26
N ALA A 56 15.94 -2.47 29.13
CA ALA A 56 15.78 -3.11 30.43
C ALA A 56 15.47 -4.60 30.27
N LYS A 57 14.55 -4.97 29.39
CA LYS A 57 14.19 -6.35 29.06
C LYS A 57 15.40 -7.17 28.65
N ALA A 58 16.21 -6.68 27.70
CA ALA A 58 17.39 -7.37 27.22
C ALA A 58 18.43 -7.59 28.33
N ARG A 59 18.68 -6.56 29.16
CA ARG A 59 19.63 -6.64 30.27
C ARG A 59 19.15 -7.55 31.40
N THR A 60 17.87 -7.47 31.77
CA THR A 60 17.26 -8.37 32.76
C THR A 60 17.33 -9.82 32.31
N TYR A 61 17.01 -10.11 31.04
CA TYR A 61 17.10 -11.46 30.50
C TYR A 61 18.53 -11.99 30.57
N ALA A 62 19.52 -11.20 30.11
CA ALA A 62 20.92 -11.59 30.14
C ALA A 62 21.46 -11.78 31.57
N PHE A 63 21.16 -10.84 32.48
CA PHE A 63 21.62 -10.87 33.87
C PHE A 63 21.05 -12.05 34.64
N THR A 64 19.75 -12.30 34.48
CA THR A 64 19.04 -13.39 35.17
C THR A 64 19.17 -14.75 34.46
N LYS A 65 19.87 -14.79 33.32
CA LYS A 65 20.01 -15.98 32.45
C LYS A 65 18.65 -16.56 32.07
N GLY A 66 17.71 -15.68 31.72
CA GLY A 66 16.36 -16.02 31.29
C GLY A 66 15.38 -16.44 32.40
N ARG A 67 15.75 -16.26 33.68
CA ARG A 67 14.84 -16.53 34.80
C ARG A 67 13.77 -15.45 35.00
N GLN A 68 13.98 -14.26 34.43
CA GLN A 68 13.04 -13.14 34.47
C GLN A 68 12.95 -12.52 33.08
N ARG A 69 11.72 -12.43 32.57
CA ARG A 69 11.36 -11.87 31.26
C ARG A 69 10.38 -10.72 31.46
N PRO A 70 10.84 -9.47 31.48
CA PRO A 70 9.94 -8.32 31.51
C PRO A 70 9.00 -8.34 30.30
N THR A 71 7.76 -7.90 30.51
CA THR A 71 6.74 -7.83 29.47
C THR A 71 6.16 -6.44 29.33
N LEU A 72 5.58 -6.20 28.16
CA LEU A 72 5.00 -4.93 27.74
C LEU A 72 3.64 -5.23 27.13
N ASP A 73 2.66 -4.42 27.51
CA ASP A 73 1.37 -4.34 26.83
C ASP A 73 1.12 -2.88 26.45
N VAL A 74 0.80 -2.63 25.19
CA VAL A 74 0.60 -1.29 24.63
C VAL A 74 -0.71 -1.27 23.87
N GLU A 75 -1.65 -0.50 24.39
CA GLU A 75 -2.84 -0.11 23.66
C GLU A 75 -2.70 1.38 23.35
N MET A 76 -2.44 1.76 22.10
CA MET A 76 -2.26 3.18 21.77
C MET A 76 -2.86 3.55 20.42
N ILE A 77 -3.56 4.69 20.43
CA ILE A 77 -4.14 5.34 19.26
C ILE A 77 -3.36 6.64 19.03
N GLY A 78 -2.46 6.65 18.05
CA GLY A 78 -1.62 7.79 17.68
C GLY A 78 -0.12 7.48 17.76
N ASP A 79 0.71 8.53 17.78
CA ASP A 79 2.17 8.40 17.91
C ASP A 79 2.54 7.81 19.28
N SER A 80 3.28 6.70 19.25
CA SER A 80 3.50 5.80 20.38
C SER A 80 4.68 6.19 21.29
N ASP A 81 5.28 7.35 21.04
CA ASP A 81 6.62 7.63 21.53
C ASP A 81 6.66 8.66 22.65
N PHE A 82 6.63 8.16 23.88
CA PHE A 82 6.75 8.96 25.09
C PHE A 82 8.23 9.12 25.47
N ALA A 83 8.83 10.26 25.16
CA ALA A 83 10.18 10.58 25.63
C ALA A 83 10.21 10.68 27.17
N LEU A 84 10.99 9.82 27.82
CA LEU A 84 11.21 9.84 29.27
C LEU A 84 12.39 10.72 29.66
N LYS A 85 13.41 10.80 28.80
CA LYS A 85 14.59 11.64 29.03
C LYS A 85 15.12 12.22 27.73
N GLY A 86 15.65 13.44 27.82
CA GLY A 86 16.21 14.17 26.69
C GLY A 86 15.13 14.92 25.91
N GLN A 87 15.50 15.36 24.71
CA GLN A 87 14.60 16.01 23.76
C GLN A 87 14.99 15.50 22.38
N ARG A 88 14.01 15.17 21.54
CA ARG A 88 14.31 14.81 20.15
C ARG A 88 14.99 15.98 19.46
N ARG A 89 16.22 15.78 19.00
CA ARG A 89 17.04 16.82 18.35
C ARG A 89 17.11 16.64 16.84
N ARG A 90 16.78 15.44 16.35
CA ARG A 90 16.83 15.03 14.95
C ARG A 90 15.93 13.81 14.76
N ASP A 91 15.62 13.50 13.52
CA ASP A 91 15.01 12.22 13.20
C ASP A 91 16.02 11.09 13.45
N GLY A 92 15.61 10.10 14.24
CA GLY A 92 16.39 8.91 14.52
C GLY A 92 16.48 7.97 13.33
N LYS A 93 17.14 6.83 13.54
CA LYS A 93 17.05 5.70 12.62
C LYS A 93 15.59 5.24 12.46
N PRO A 94 15.19 4.74 11.28
CA PRO A 94 13.91 4.07 11.16
C PRO A 94 13.82 2.86 12.10
N VAL A 95 12.61 2.48 12.48
CA VAL A 95 12.36 1.42 13.46
C VAL A 95 11.31 0.45 12.95
N LEU A 96 11.63 -0.84 13.01
CA LEU A 96 10.67 -1.93 12.87
C LEU A 96 10.08 -2.26 14.25
N GLU A 97 8.78 -2.04 14.40
CA GLU A 97 8.04 -2.23 15.65
C GLU A 97 7.37 -3.60 15.68
N ALA A 98 7.74 -4.45 16.64
CA ALA A 98 7.18 -5.80 16.76
C ALA A 98 6.80 -6.14 18.22
N TRP A 99 6.16 -5.20 18.91
CA TRP A 99 5.76 -5.36 20.32
C TRP A 99 4.48 -6.19 20.55
N SER A 100 3.78 -6.60 19.49
CA SER A 100 2.58 -7.42 19.64
C SER A 100 2.93 -8.82 20.15
N GLN A 101 2.23 -9.30 21.19
CA GLN A 101 2.37 -10.65 21.75
C GLN A 101 2.15 -11.76 20.70
N GLN A 102 1.45 -11.49 19.61
CA GLN A 102 1.30 -12.45 18.51
C GLN A 102 2.63 -12.83 17.85
N PHE A 103 3.69 -12.03 18.08
CA PHE A 103 5.05 -12.29 17.61
C PHE A 103 5.93 -12.99 18.64
N ASP A 104 5.38 -13.47 19.75
CA ASP A 104 6.13 -14.30 20.68
C ASP A 104 6.69 -15.54 19.96
N GLY A 105 7.99 -15.79 20.15
CA GLY A 105 8.70 -16.90 19.51
C GLY A 105 9.13 -16.65 18.06
N TYR A 106 8.72 -15.53 17.46
CA TYR A 106 9.27 -15.12 16.17
C TYR A 106 10.69 -14.58 16.35
N SER A 107 11.47 -14.60 15.27
CA SER A 107 12.71 -13.83 15.21
C SER A 107 12.84 -13.05 13.91
N VAL A 108 13.58 -11.95 13.96
CA VAL A 108 13.86 -11.12 12.79
C VAL A 108 15.36 -11.06 12.57
N GLY A 109 15.79 -11.57 11.42
CA GLY A 109 17.13 -11.40 10.89
C GLY A 109 17.25 -10.13 10.06
N LEU A 110 18.32 -9.37 10.27
CA LEU A 110 18.76 -8.32 9.36
C LEU A 110 19.83 -8.88 8.42
N ALA A 111 20.15 -8.15 7.34
CA ALA A 111 21.21 -8.55 6.41
C ALA A 111 22.58 -8.79 7.08
N LYS A 112 22.82 -8.23 8.28
CA LYS A 112 24.00 -8.46 9.11
C LYS A 112 23.58 -8.76 10.54
N GLY A 113 24.17 -9.80 11.13
CA GLY A 113 23.95 -10.17 12.53
C GLY A 113 23.12 -11.44 12.70
N ALA A 114 23.01 -11.89 13.94
CA ALA A 114 22.11 -12.99 14.29
C ALA A 114 20.66 -12.50 14.33
N PRO A 115 19.67 -13.35 14.04
CA PRO A 115 18.27 -13.03 14.27
C PRO A 115 18.01 -12.61 15.70
N VAL A 116 17.13 -11.62 15.87
CA VAL A 116 16.72 -11.10 17.18
C VAL A 116 15.35 -11.67 17.53
N GLU A 117 15.21 -12.29 18.70
CA GLU A 117 13.96 -12.87 19.19
C GLU A 117 12.96 -11.80 19.61
N LEU A 118 11.74 -11.86 19.09
CA LEU A 118 10.64 -10.94 19.37
C LEU A 118 9.90 -11.30 20.67
N PRO A 119 9.15 -10.37 21.30
CA PRO A 119 8.77 -9.02 20.85
C PRO A 119 9.74 -7.92 21.30
N LEU A 120 10.08 -7.01 20.37
CA LEU A 120 10.85 -5.78 20.58
C LEU A 120 10.78 -4.88 19.34
N ALA A 121 11.38 -3.70 19.40
CA ALA A 121 11.64 -2.91 18.22
C ALA A 121 13.10 -2.96 17.75
N ILE A 122 13.29 -2.95 16.43
CA ILE A 122 14.59 -3.15 15.79
C ILE A 122 14.94 -1.88 15.02
N PRO A 123 16.07 -1.22 15.32
CA PRO A 123 16.52 -0.07 14.54
C PRO A 123 17.02 -0.56 13.17
N LEU A 124 16.62 0.16 12.14
CA LEU A 124 16.97 -0.08 10.74
C LEU A 124 17.86 1.04 10.21
N GLU A 125 18.43 0.87 9.02
CA GLU A 125 19.19 1.93 8.36
C GLU A 125 18.28 2.78 7.45
N GLU A 126 18.66 4.02 7.17
CA GLU A 126 17.99 4.84 6.17
C GLU A 126 18.16 4.21 4.76
N GLY A 127 17.09 4.21 3.98
CA GLY A 127 17.03 3.60 2.66
C GLY A 127 16.69 2.11 2.71
N LYS A 128 17.40 1.31 1.91
CA LYS A 128 17.05 -0.11 1.67
C LYS A 128 17.49 -1.00 2.84
N ASN A 129 16.54 -1.76 3.37
CA ASN A 129 16.75 -2.79 4.38
C ASN A 129 16.17 -4.12 3.87
N GLU A 130 16.90 -5.20 4.09
CA GLU A 130 16.38 -6.56 3.92
C GLU A 130 16.20 -7.18 5.30
N ILE A 131 14.99 -7.66 5.56
CA ILE A 131 14.65 -8.35 6.80
C ILE A 131 14.15 -9.76 6.48
N SER A 132 14.42 -10.69 7.39
CA SER A 132 13.97 -12.08 7.33
C SER A 132 13.20 -12.39 8.60
N VAL A 133 11.93 -12.74 8.47
CA VAL A 133 11.05 -13.06 9.59
C VAL A 133 10.93 -14.58 9.67
N TYR A 134 11.31 -15.13 10.81
CA TYR A 134 11.23 -16.55 11.12
C TYR A 134 10.03 -16.76 12.04
N ALA A 135 9.04 -17.52 11.58
CA ALA A 135 7.95 -17.94 12.45
C ALA A 135 8.44 -19.07 13.40
N PRO A 136 7.78 -19.27 14.55
CA PRO A 136 8.03 -20.42 15.39
C PRO A 136 7.93 -21.71 14.56
N ASP A 137 8.89 -22.61 14.72
CA ASP A 137 8.95 -23.91 14.07
C ASP A 137 9.11 -23.90 12.53
N GLU A 138 9.31 -22.73 11.90
CA GLU A 138 9.62 -22.61 10.47
C GLU A 138 11.12 -22.43 10.23
N SER A 139 11.73 -23.32 9.43
CA SER A 139 13.15 -23.22 9.07
C SER A 139 13.42 -22.23 7.93
N GLU A 140 12.42 -21.94 7.11
CA GLU A 140 12.53 -20.99 5.99
C GLU A 140 11.93 -19.63 6.39
N PRO A 141 12.72 -18.54 6.37
CA PRO A 141 12.20 -17.23 6.71
C PRO A 141 11.40 -16.64 5.55
N ARG A 142 10.40 -15.85 5.90
CA ARG A 142 9.76 -14.90 5.00
C ARG A 142 10.64 -13.67 4.88
N ARG A 143 11.03 -13.31 3.65
CA ARG A 143 11.95 -12.19 3.42
C ARG A 143 11.16 -10.94 3.05
N PHE A 144 11.63 -9.76 3.43
CA PHE A 144 11.00 -8.49 3.07
C PHE A 144 12.08 -7.46 2.75
N ALA A 145 11.86 -6.67 1.69
CA ALA A 145 12.69 -5.51 1.37
C ALA A 145 11.92 -4.24 1.73
N LEU A 146 12.48 -3.42 2.60
CA LEU A 146 11.91 -2.15 3.04
C LEU A 146 12.77 -1.00 2.52
N ASN A 147 12.15 0.13 2.17
CA ASN A 147 12.88 1.35 1.85
C ASN A 147 12.33 2.47 2.73
N LEU A 148 13.09 2.82 3.76
CA LEU A 148 12.60 3.63 4.88
C LEU A 148 13.34 4.96 4.99
N ASP A 149 12.62 6.01 5.33
CA ASP A 149 13.19 7.32 5.63
C ASP A 149 13.60 7.43 7.11
N ARG A 150 14.36 8.47 7.47
CA ARG A 150 14.70 8.72 8.88
C ARG A 150 13.45 8.97 9.71
N GLY A 151 13.48 8.48 10.95
CA GLY A 151 12.37 8.59 11.89
C GLY A 151 11.15 7.74 11.54
N GLU A 152 11.16 7.03 10.40
CA GLU A 152 10.04 6.21 9.97
C GLU A 152 9.85 5.01 10.91
N ARG A 153 8.59 4.75 11.27
CA ARG A 153 8.18 3.62 12.11
C ARG A 153 7.27 2.72 11.31
N ILE A 154 7.62 1.44 11.26
CA ILE A 154 6.85 0.43 10.53
C ILE A 154 6.54 -0.74 11.47
N SER A 155 5.29 -1.16 11.54
CA SER A 155 4.92 -2.32 12.35
C SER A 155 5.17 -3.63 11.61
N LEU A 156 5.70 -4.64 12.29
CA LEU A 156 5.82 -5.99 11.74
C LEU A 156 4.44 -6.56 11.35
N GLN A 157 3.38 -6.17 12.06
CA GLN A 157 2.03 -6.55 11.68
C GLN A 157 1.64 -5.93 10.34
N GLN A 158 2.00 -4.66 10.11
CA GLN A 158 1.81 -4.05 8.80
C GLN A 158 2.61 -4.81 7.73
N ILE A 159 3.83 -5.29 8.07
CA ILE A 159 4.73 -6.05 7.19
C ILE A 159 4.19 -7.43 6.78
N LEU A 160 3.60 -8.14 7.73
CA LEU A 160 3.14 -9.51 7.52
C LEU A 160 1.71 -9.60 7.00
N ALA A 161 0.95 -8.51 7.11
CA ALA A 161 -0.45 -8.56 6.75
C ALA A 161 -0.63 -8.38 5.22
N PRO A 162 -1.60 -9.08 4.62
CA PRO A 162 -1.76 -9.17 3.17
C PRO A 162 -2.11 -7.81 2.57
N PRO A 163 -1.63 -7.47 1.34
CA PRO A 163 -1.79 -6.16 0.70
C PRO A 163 -3.20 -5.59 0.87
N PRO A 164 -3.40 -4.28 1.11
CA PRO A 164 -4.72 -3.66 1.05
C PRO A 164 -5.24 -3.84 -0.36
N TYR A 165 -6.11 -4.82 -0.53
CA TYR A 165 -6.92 -4.95 -1.71
C TYR A 165 -7.95 -3.84 -1.72
N TYR A 166 -8.37 -3.43 -2.89
CA TYR A 166 -9.49 -2.51 -3.02
C TYR A 166 -10.42 -2.97 -4.13
N ALA A 167 -11.68 -2.58 -4.00
CA ALA A 167 -12.63 -2.55 -5.10
C ALA A 167 -12.91 -1.08 -5.41
N ALA A 168 -12.94 -0.72 -6.69
CA ALA A 168 -13.20 0.64 -7.11
C ALA A 168 -14.27 0.69 -8.19
N TYR A 169 -15.12 1.70 -8.10
CA TYR A 169 -15.95 2.13 -9.20
C TYR A 169 -15.29 3.35 -9.86
N SER A 170 -15.15 3.31 -11.18
CA SER A 170 -14.43 4.31 -11.96
C SER A 170 -15.31 4.87 -13.06
N ILE A 171 -15.17 6.17 -13.29
CA ILE A 171 -15.74 6.87 -14.44
C ILE A 171 -14.57 7.47 -15.20
N ALA A 172 -14.44 7.14 -16.48
CA ALA A 172 -13.44 7.70 -17.37
C ALA A 172 -14.10 8.46 -18.52
N ILE A 173 -13.51 9.59 -18.88
CA ILE A 173 -13.87 10.39 -20.05
C ILE A 173 -12.71 10.26 -21.04
N ASP A 174 -12.95 9.50 -22.11
CA ASP A 174 -12.01 9.33 -23.21
C ASP A 174 -12.23 10.45 -24.24
N LEU A 175 -11.16 11.15 -24.59
CA LEU A 175 -11.13 12.20 -25.61
C LEU A 175 -10.40 11.66 -26.84
N PRO A 176 -11.12 11.04 -27.81
CA PRO A 176 -10.48 10.51 -29.00
C PRO A 176 -9.89 11.65 -29.84
N ASN A 177 -8.60 11.54 -30.20
CA ASN A 177 -7.98 12.51 -31.11
C ASN A 177 -8.35 12.27 -32.58
N ASP A 178 -8.88 11.09 -32.91
CA ASP A 178 -9.31 10.77 -34.27
C ASP A 178 -10.65 11.44 -34.62
N SER A 179 -10.60 12.37 -35.57
CA SER A 179 -11.78 13.09 -36.07
C SER A 179 -12.85 12.18 -36.69
N ARG A 180 -12.50 10.98 -37.17
CA ARG A 180 -13.44 10.01 -37.74
C ARG A 180 -14.36 9.44 -36.67
N ILE A 181 -13.82 9.11 -35.49
CA ILE A 181 -14.62 8.63 -34.37
C ILE A 181 -15.60 9.71 -33.94
N ARG A 182 -15.15 10.96 -33.81
CA ARG A 182 -16.05 12.09 -33.45
C ARG A 182 -17.18 12.29 -34.46
N LYS A 183 -16.90 12.14 -35.76
CA LYS A 183 -17.93 12.21 -36.81
C LYS A 183 -18.96 11.08 -36.68
N LEU A 184 -18.47 9.85 -36.47
CA LEU A 184 -19.30 8.64 -36.32
C LEU A 184 -20.16 8.68 -35.07
N THR A 185 -19.59 9.04 -33.92
CA THR A 185 -20.31 9.06 -32.64
C THR A 185 -21.09 10.35 -32.41
N GLY A 186 -20.76 11.43 -33.14
CA GLY A 186 -21.30 12.77 -32.89
C GLY A 186 -20.85 13.39 -31.56
N SER A 187 -19.93 12.74 -30.84
CA SER A 187 -19.44 13.21 -29.55
C SER A 187 -17.94 13.46 -29.57
N SER A 188 -17.51 14.53 -28.89
CA SER A 188 -16.10 14.82 -28.63
C SER A 188 -15.53 14.01 -27.46
N ALA A 189 -16.38 13.32 -26.70
CA ALA A 189 -16.01 12.56 -25.51
C ALA A 189 -16.80 11.24 -25.42
N LEU A 190 -16.16 10.20 -24.93
CA LEU A 190 -16.79 8.91 -24.61
C LEU A 190 -16.72 8.70 -23.10
N ILE A 191 -17.85 8.41 -22.48
CA ILE A 191 -17.93 8.14 -21.04
C ILE A 191 -17.91 6.62 -20.85
N ASP A 192 -17.03 6.16 -19.97
CA ASP A 192 -16.79 4.76 -19.66
C ASP A 192 -16.93 4.56 -18.15
N HIS A 193 -17.73 3.58 -17.76
CA HIS A 193 -17.89 3.17 -16.37
C HIS A 193 -17.16 1.85 -16.18
N GLY A 194 -16.39 1.68 -15.11
CA GLY A 194 -15.69 0.42 -14.88
C GLY A 194 -15.58 0.04 -13.42
N ILE A 195 -15.44 -1.26 -13.17
CA ILE A 195 -15.13 -1.82 -11.87
C ILE A 195 -13.66 -2.25 -11.90
N ALA A 196 -12.91 -1.90 -10.88
CA ALA A 196 -11.54 -2.35 -10.71
C ALA A 196 -11.36 -3.09 -9.38
N VAL A 197 -10.49 -4.08 -9.40
CA VAL A 197 -9.94 -4.70 -8.19
C VAL A 197 -8.43 -4.58 -8.25
N GLY A 198 -7.82 -4.19 -7.15
CA GLY A 198 -6.38 -4.00 -7.09
C GLY A 198 -5.84 -4.17 -5.69
N GLY A 199 -4.54 -3.96 -5.55
CA GLY A 199 -3.87 -3.93 -4.26
C GLY A 199 -2.66 -3.01 -4.27
N GLU A 200 -2.39 -2.38 -3.12
CA GLU A 200 -1.19 -1.56 -2.91
C GLU A 200 -0.15 -2.35 -2.09
N TRP A 201 1.11 -2.35 -2.51
CA TRP A 201 2.22 -3.01 -1.81
C TRP A 201 3.45 -2.09 -1.89
N GLN A 202 4.08 -1.73 -0.76
CA GLN A 202 5.35 -0.97 -0.76
C GLN A 202 5.40 0.21 -1.75
N ASN A 203 4.37 1.06 -1.73
CA ASN A 203 4.23 2.20 -2.65
C ASN A 203 4.12 1.81 -4.13
N TRP A 204 3.70 0.60 -4.43
CA TRP A 204 3.26 0.16 -5.75
C TRP A 204 1.79 -0.20 -5.69
N ASP A 205 1.05 0.05 -6.75
CA ASP A 205 -0.36 -0.31 -6.89
C ASP A 205 -0.51 -1.11 -8.18
N ALA A 206 -1.17 -2.26 -8.10
CA ALA A 206 -1.49 -3.10 -9.24
C ALA A 206 -2.99 -3.40 -9.26
N PHE A 207 -3.60 -3.34 -10.44
CA PHE A 207 -5.04 -3.57 -10.59
C PHE A 207 -5.43 -4.23 -11.89
N VAL A 208 -6.62 -4.83 -11.87
CA VAL A 208 -7.38 -5.25 -13.04
C VAL A 208 -8.67 -4.44 -13.08
N ARG A 209 -9.02 -3.93 -14.25
CA ARG A 209 -10.23 -3.14 -14.52
C ARG A 209 -11.03 -3.77 -15.64
N LEU A 210 -12.34 -3.87 -15.40
CA LEU A 210 -13.36 -4.20 -16.39
C LEU A 210 -14.17 -2.93 -16.66
N ALA A 211 -14.13 -2.43 -17.89
CA ALA A 211 -15.06 -1.42 -18.35
C ALA A 211 -16.39 -2.08 -18.67
N LEU A 212 -17.48 -1.50 -18.16
CA LEU A 212 -18.82 -1.83 -18.59
C LEU A 212 -18.98 -1.39 -20.05
N ASP A 213 -19.61 -2.23 -20.86
CA ASP A 213 -19.81 -1.96 -22.27
C ASP A 213 -20.50 -0.59 -22.47
N SER A 214 -19.81 0.32 -23.16
CA SER A 214 -20.39 1.60 -23.58
C SER A 214 -21.07 1.41 -24.94
N THR A 215 -22.30 1.93 -25.08
CA THR A 215 -23.03 1.88 -26.36
C THR A 215 -23.43 3.29 -26.75
N THR A 216 -23.14 3.68 -27.99
CA THR A 216 -23.55 4.96 -28.57
C THR A 216 -24.25 4.70 -29.89
N THR A 217 -25.46 5.24 -30.04
CA THR A 217 -26.27 5.10 -31.24
C THR A 217 -26.56 6.47 -31.83
N LYS A 218 -26.41 6.61 -33.14
CA LYS A 218 -26.61 7.86 -33.86
C LYS A 218 -27.13 7.61 -35.28
N GLU A 219 -28.10 8.41 -35.72
CA GLU A 219 -28.50 8.46 -37.12
C GLU A 219 -27.40 9.15 -37.95
N VAL A 220 -26.82 8.41 -38.90
CA VAL A 220 -25.72 8.91 -39.75
C VAL A 220 -26.20 9.43 -41.10
N ARG A 221 -27.38 8.99 -41.52
CA ARG A 221 -28.14 9.42 -42.70
C ARG A 221 -29.61 9.11 -42.42
N GLU A 222 -30.53 9.82 -43.08
CA GLU A 222 -31.97 9.55 -43.00
C GLU A 222 -32.24 8.04 -43.17
N GLY A 223 -32.84 7.44 -42.13
CA GLY A 223 -33.17 6.02 -42.09
C GLY A 223 -31.98 5.06 -41.91
N ILE A 224 -30.77 5.56 -41.62
CA ILE A 224 -29.60 4.74 -41.33
C ILE A 224 -29.02 5.10 -39.97
N THR A 225 -29.07 4.13 -39.07
CA THR A 225 -28.57 4.24 -37.71
C THR A 225 -27.24 3.51 -37.54
N ALA A 226 -26.23 4.18 -36.98
CA ALA A 226 -24.97 3.59 -36.57
C ALA A 226 -24.95 3.37 -35.04
N THR A 227 -24.67 2.16 -34.60
CA THR A 227 -24.48 1.79 -33.20
C THR A 227 -23.04 1.33 -32.98
N LEU A 228 -22.32 2.00 -32.10
CA LEU A 228 -20.99 1.63 -31.66
C LEU A 228 -21.08 1.08 -30.23
N LYS A 229 -20.72 -0.19 -30.07
CA LYS A 229 -20.54 -0.84 -28.77
C LYS A 229 -19.05 -1.02 -28.50
N VAL A 230 -18.56 -0.58 -27.33
CA VAL A 230 -17.15 -0.69 -26.94
C VAL A 230 -17.04 -1.34 -25.57
N GLY A 231 -16.34 -2.47 -25.52
CA GLY A 231 -15.94 -3.15 -24.29
C GLY A 231 -14.43 -3.00 -24.05
N LYS A 232 -14.02 -2.88 -22.79
CA LYS A 232 -12.60 -2.83 -22.43
C LYS A 232 -12.32 -3.66 -21.20
N TRP A 233 -11.18 -4.33 -21.18
CA TRP A 233 -10.65 -4.91 -19.96
C TRP A 233 -9.14 -4.82 -19.97
N GLY A 234 -8.53 -4.73 -18.80
CA GLY A 234 -7.09 -4.63 -18.71
C GLY A 234 -6.63 -4.42 -17.29
N GLY A 235 -5.41 -3.94 -17.15
CA GLY A 235 -4.82 -3.68 -15.85
C GLY A 235 -3.67 -2.70 -15.96
N GLY A 236 -3.12 -2.36 -14.81
CA GLY A 236 -2.00 -1.46 -14.73
C GLY A 236 -1.18 -1.68 -13.48
N ILE A 237 0.01 -1.09 -13.50
CA ILE A 237 0.88 -0.99 -12.35
C ILE A 237 1.34 0.45 -12.21
N SER A 238 1.38 0.97 -10.98
CA SER A 238 1.81 2.32 -10.68
C SER A 238 2.69 2.40 -9.45
N ARG A 239 3.52 3.44 -9.41
CA ARG A 239 4.26 3.86 -8.21
C ARG A 239 3.44 4.92 -7.49
N VAL A 240 3.21 4.72 -6.20
CA VAL A 240 2.50 5.62 -5.30
C VAL A 240 3.52 6.47 -4.54
N LEU A 241 3.29 7.77 -4.45
CA LEU A 241 4.08 8.72 -3.67
C LEU A 241 3.13 9.38 -2.67
N HIS A 242 3.17 8.94 -1.42
CA HIS A 242 2.38 9.53 -0.35
C HIS A 242 2.99 10.88 0.05
N LEU A 243 2.24 11.97 -0.06
CA LEU A 243 2.64 13.29 0.44
C LEU A 243 1.83 13.60 1.70
N GLY A 244 2.13 12.86 2.77
CA GLY A 244 1.39 12.86 4.03
C GLY A 244 0.23 11.85 4.04
N GLU A 245 -0.57 11.88 5.12
CA GLU A 245 -1.57 10.82 5.39
C GLU A 245 -2.78 10.82 4.44
N LYS A 246 -3.11 11.99 3.87
CA LYS A 246 -4.37 12.22 3.13
C LYS A 246 -4.20 12.31 1.63
N PHE A 247 -2.97 12.43 1.14
CA PHE A 247 -2.71 12.71 -0.27
C PHE A 247 -1.64 11.78 -0.83
N ALA A 248 -1.91 11.22 -2.01
CA ALA A 248 -0.93 10.44 -2.74
C ALA A 248 -0.95 10.80 -4.23
N LEU A 249 0.21 10.75 -4.88
CA LEU A 249 0.34 10.80 -6.34
C LEU A 249 0.66 9.40 -6.85
N ARG A 250 0.06 8.99 -7.98
CA ARG A 250 0.38 7.71 -8.62
C ARG A 250 0.84 7.92 -10.05
N LEU A 251 1.98 7.35 -10.41
CA LEU A 251 2.49 7.34 -11.78
C LEU A 251 2.53 5.90 -12.27
N GLY A 252 1.78 5.58 -13.32
CA GLY A 252 1.60 4.20 -13.77
C GLY A 252 1.62 3.98 -15.26
N ILE A 253 1.70 2.70 -15.62
CA ILE A 253 1.55 2.19 -16.98
C ILE A 253 0.42 1.17 -17.04
N HIS A 254 -0.42 1.23 -18.08
CA HIS A 254 -1.54 0.32 -18.26
C HIS A 254 -1.48 -0.41 -19.59
N GLY A 255 -2.14 -1.56 -19.63
CA GLY A 255 -2.46 -2.31 -20.84
C GLY A 255 -3.93 -2.72 -20.82
N GLN A 256 -4.63 -2.59 -21.94
CA GLN A 256 -6.04 -2.87 -22.08
C GLN A 256 -6.30 -3.55 -23.42
N ARG A 257 -7.15 -4.57 -23.42
CA ARG A 257 -7.80 -5.07 -24.63
C ARG A 257 -9.10 -4.30 -24.83
N VAL A 258 -9.31 -3.81 -26.05
CA VAL A 258 -10.51 -3.09 -26.46
C VAL A 258 -11.20 -3.91 -27.54
N THR A 259 -12.49 -4.12 -27.38
CA THR A 259 -13.36 -4.70 -28.39
C THR A 259 -14.36 -3.64 -28.81
N SER A 260 -14.52 -3.45 -30.12
CA SER A 260 -15.47 -2.49 -30.67
C SER A 260 -16.31 -3.17 -31.74
N ASN A 261 -17.63 -3.05 -31.64
CA ASN A 261 -18.58 -3.51 -32.66
C ASN A 261 -19.32 -2.28 -33.20
N LEU A 262 -19.16 -2.01 -34.49
CA LEU A 262 -19.88 -0.97 -35.20
C LEU A 262 -20.93 -1.61 -36.09
N LYS A 263 -22.20 -1.36 -35.80
CA LYS A 263 -23.36 -1.84 -36.56
C LYS A 263 -24.04 -0.67 -37.27
N PHE A 264 -24.23 -0.79 -38.58
CA PHE A 264 -25.14 0.05 -39.36
C PHE A 264 -26.45 -0.70 -39.57
N GLN A 265 -27.57 -0.02 -39.41
CA GLN A 265 -28.91 -0.54 -39.60
C GLN A 265 -29.68 0.41 -40.50
N ASP A 266 -30.25 -0.11 -41.58
CA ASP A 266 -31.19 0.61 -42.44
C ASP A 266 -32.60 0.33 -41.93
N ASP A 267 -33.25 1.37 -41.41
CA ASP A 267 -34.57 1.28 -40.80
C ASP A 267 -35.68 1.06 -41.85
N SER A 268 -35.40 1.32 -43.13
CA SER A 268 -36.34 1.14 -44.24
C SER A 268 -36.34 -0.29 -44.79
N THR A 269 -35.17 -0.95 -44.84
CA THR A 269 -35.03 -2.32 -45.36
C THR A 269 -34.88 -3.37 -44.26
N LEU A 270 -34.63 -2.95 -43.01
CA LEU A 270 -34.21 -3.79 -41.88
C LEU A 270 -32.86 -4.50 -42.10
N ASP A 271 -32.12 -4.13 -43.14
CA ASP A 271 -30.78 -4.66 -43.37
C ASP A 271 -29.81 -4.14 -42.33
N SER A 272 -28.82 -4.96 -41.97
CA SER A 272 -27.75 -4.51 -41.10
C SER A 272 -26.39 -5.05 -41.52
N GLN A 273 -25.36 -4.23 -41.29
CA GLN A 273 -23.97 -4.61 -41.46
C GLN A 273 -23.22 -4.30 -40.18
N SER A 274 -22.44 -5.25 -39.66
CA SER A 274 -21.64 -5.07 -38.46
C SER A 274 -20.18 -5.39 -38.71
N ASN A 275 -19.31 -4.62 -38.09
CA ASN A 275 -17.88 -4.85 -38.10
C ASN A 275 -17.36 -4.89 -36.67
N GLU A 276 -16.72 -6.00 -36.30
CA GLU A 276 -16.05 -6.18 -35.02
C GLU A 276 -14.54 -5.96 -35.20
N ALA A 277 -13.95 -5.21 -34.27
CA ALA A 277 -12.52 -5.00 -34.21
C ALA A 277 -11.99 -5.24 -32.81
N HIS A 278 -10.77 -5.77 -32.77
CA HIS A 278 -10.01 -5.97 -31.54
C HIS A 278 -8.73 -5.12 -31.57
N SER A 279 -8.45 -4.44 -30.47
CA SER A 279 -7.20 -3.71 -30.29
C SER A 279 -6.58 -3.93 -28.93
N LEU A 280 -5.27 -3.74 -28.88
CA LEU A 280 -4.50 -3.60 -27.67
C LEU A 280 -4.16 -2.12 -27.49
N ARG A 281 -4.48 -1.59 -26.32
CA ARG A 281 -4.20 -0.23 -25.90
C ARG A 281 -3.21 -0.25 -24.74
N TRP A 282 -2.19 0.59 -24.78
CA TRP A 282 -1.27 0.75 -23.64
C TRP A 282 -0.88 2.21 -23.49
N GLY A 283 -0.46 2.60 -22.29
CA GLY A 283 -0.22 4.00 -22.00
C GLY A 283 0.36 4.24 -20.63
N TRP A 284 0.47 5.51 -20.28
CA TRP A 284 0.85 5.98 -18.96
C TRP A 284 -0.24 6.88 -18.39
N TRP A 285 -0.32 6.95 -17.06
CA TRP A 285 -1.21 7.87 -16.36
C TRP A 285 -0.52 8.47 -15.14
N LEU A 286 -0.99 9.66 -14.78
CA LEU A 286 -0.72 10.30 -13.51
C LEU A 286 -2.06 10.53 -12.81
N ASP A 287 -2.21 10.04 -11.59
CA ASP A 287 -3.37 10.31 -10.75
C ASP A 287 -2.98 10.91 -9.40
N SER A 288 -3.95 11.57 -8.78
CA SER A 288 -3.88 12.09 -7.43
C SER A 288 -5.02 11.48 -6.64
N THR A 289 -4.73 10.98 -5.44
CA THR A 289 -5.68 10.30 -4.57
C THR A 289 -5.80 11.04 -3.25
N PHE A 290 -7.03 11.36 -2.87
CA PHE A 290 -7.38 12.06 -1.64
C PHE A 290 -8.18 11.14 -0.70
N LYS A 291 -7.76 11.05 0.57
CA LYS A 291 -8.52 10.42 1.65
C LYS A 291 -9.31 11.49 2.40
N PHE A 292 -10.64 11.42 2.40
CA PHE A 292 -11.49 12.36 3.14
C PHE A 292 -11.34 12.20 4.65
N ASN A 293 -11.23 10.95 5.12
CA ASN A 293 -11.02 10.60 6.52
C ASN A 293 -10.10 9.35 6.57
N PRO A 294 -8.98 9.36 7.31
CA PRO A 294 -8.10 8.20 7.45
C PRO A 294 -8.81 6.93 7.94
N SER A 295 -9.88 7.08 8.73
CA SER A 295 -10.67 5.98 9.27
C SER A 295 -11.81 5.52 8.35
N PHE A 296 -12.06 6.22 7.24
CA PHE A 296 -13.11 5.87 6.30
C PHE A 296 -12.47 5.30 5.01
N PRO A 297 -12.88 4.12 4.54
CA PRO A 297 -12.20 3.38 3.47
C PRO A 297 -12.39 3.98 2.08
N LEU A 298 -12.96 5.19 1.98
CA LEU A 298 -13.32 5.83 0.73
C LEU A 298 -12.23 6.79 0.26
N LYS A 299 -11.71 6.56 -0.94
CA LYS A 299 -10.78 7.46 -1.60
C LYS A 299 -11.38 8.01 -2.89
N PHE A 300 -11.01 9.23 -3.20
CA PHE A 300 -11.28 9.83 -4.50
C PHE A 300 -9.96 9.98 -5.25
N SER A 301 -9.90 9.40 -6.45
CA SER A 301 -8.75 9.54 -7.34
C SER A 301 -9.15 10.29 -8.60
N MET A 302 -8.32 11.23 -9.04
CA MET A 302 -8.42 11.91 -10.33
C MET A 302 -7.10 11.81 -11.07
N GLY A 303 -7.16 11.44 -12.35
CA GLY A 303 -5.96 11.33 -13.17
C GLY A 303 -6.19 11.63 -14.63
N ALA A 304 -5.08 11.80 -15.33
CA ALA A 304 -5.04 11.92 -16.77
C ALA A 304 -3.90 11.07 -17.35
N GLY A 305 -4.07 10.65 -18.60
CA GLY A 305 -3.07 9.83 -19.26
C GLY A 305 -3.15 9.88 -20.76
N GLN A 306 -2.19 9.23 -21.38
CA GLN A 306 -2.13 9.05 -22.82
C GLN A 306 -1.99 7.58 -23.14
N ALA A 307 -2.79 7.12 -24.10
CA ALA A 307 -2.79 5.75 -24.57
C ALA A 307 -2.56 5.67 -26.09
N PHE A 308 -1.83 4.64 -26.47
CA PHE A 308 -1.54 4.22 -27.84
C PHE A 308 -2.30 2.95 -28.13
N GLU A 309 -2.87 2.83 -29.33
CA GLU A 309 -3.70 1.69 -29.71
C GLU A 309 -3.16 1.01 -30.97
N ARG A 310 -3.02 -0.32 -30.91
CA ARG A 310 -2.70 -1.19 -32.04
C ARG A 310 -3.82 -2.19 -32.26
N ARG A 311 -4.41 -2.20 -33.45
CA ARG A 311 -5.40 -3.21 -33.86
C ARG A 311 -4.74 -4.52 -34.28
N VAL A 312 -5.42 -5.62 -34.01
CA VAL A 312 -4.98 -6.99 -34.36
C VAL A 312 -5.92 -7.52 -35.46
N PHE A 313 -5.73 -7.04 -36.72
CA PHE A 313 -6.46 -7.39 -37.97
C PHE A 313 -8.01 -7.12 -37.95
N GLU A 314 -8.78 -6.85 -39.02
CA GLU A 314 -8.77 -7.19 -40.45
C GLU A 314 -9.12 -6.01 -41.42
N THR A 315 -8.55 -6.09 -42.64
CA THR A 315 -8.98 -5.59 -43.97
C THR A 315 -8.92 -4.10 -44.38
N PHE A 316 -8.79 -3.12 -43.48
CA PHE A 316 -8.46 -1.75 -43.92
C PHE A 316 -7.27 -1.21 -43.14
N GLY A 317 -6.25 -0.72 -43.86
CA GLY A 317 -5.06 -0.14 -43.26
C GLY A 317 -5.44 1.00 -42.32
N VAL A 318 -5.02 0.94 -41.05
CA VAL A 318 -5.34 2.00 -40.08
C VAL A 318 -4.13 2.31 -39.19
N LEU A 319 -3.99 3.62 -38.98
CA LEU A 319 -2.97 4.37 -38.26
C LEU A 319 -3.08 4.21 -36.72
N PRO A 320 -1.99 4.42 -35.98
CA PRO A 320 -2.02 4.50 -34.51
C PRO A 320 -3.03 5.54 -34.02
N MET A 321 -3.85 5.18 -33.03
CA MET A 321 -4.73 6.12 -32.34
C MET A 321 -4.11 6.55 -31.01
N ASN A 322 -3.93 7.86 -30.85
CA ASN A 322 -3.58 8.48 -29.58
C ASN A 322 -4.87 8.92 -28.88
N THR A 323 -5.09 8.46 -27.66
CA THR A 323 -6.24 8.89 -26.85
C THR A 323 -5.74 9.56 -25.58
N THR A 324 -6.27 10.73 -25.28
CA THR A 324 -6.13 11.35 -23.96
C THR A 324 -7.37 10.98 -23.14
N PHE A 325 -7.18 10.62 -21.88
CA PHE A 325 -8.29 10.33 -20.98
C PHE A 325 -8.15 11.12 -19.68
N ILE A 326 -9.29 11.43 -19.09
CA ILE A 326 -9.43 11.95 -17.73
C ILE A 326 -10.27 10.93 -16.97
N SER A 327 -9.82 10.47 -15.81
CA SER A 327 -10.55 9.50 -15.00
C SER A 327 -10.77 9.99 -13.58
N GLY A 328 -11.95 9.70 -13.04
CA GLY A 328 -12.28 9.82 -11.63
C GLY A 328 -12.67 8.45 -11.08
N SER A 329 -12.17 8.07 -9.90
CA SER A 329 -12.49 6.79 -9.27
C SER A 329 -12.83 6.97 -7.80
N LEU A 330 -13.77 6.15 -7.34
CA LEU A 330 -14.15 5.98 -5.96
C LEU A 330 -13.65 4.60 -5.51
N LEU A 331 -12.70 4.57 -4.59
CA LEU A 331 -12.03 3.35 -4.14
C LEU A 331 -12.51 2.97 -2.75
N TRP A 332 -12.69 1.67 -2.51
CA TRP A 332 -13.01 1.06 -1.24
C TRP A 332 -11.92 0.07 -0.84
N GLU A 333 -11.22 0.32 0.27
CA GLU A 333 -10.08 -0.50 0.70
C GLU A 333 -10.43 -1.61 1.69
N PHE A 334 -9.67 -2.71 1.62
CA PHE A 334 -9.76 -3.93 2.41
C PHE A 334 -8.34 -4.52 2.61
N GLY A 335 -7.80 -4.65 3.83
CA GLY A 335 -6.49 -5.33 4.06
C GLY A 335 -5.34 -4.39 4.50
N SER A 336 -4.07 -4.85 4.42
CA SER A 336 -2.90 -4.27 5.15
C SER A 336 -1.57 -4.21 4.35
N PRO A 337 -0.66 -3.21 4.55
CA PRO A 337 0.18 -2.66 3.46
C PRO A 337 1.50 -3.33 3.02
N ALA A 338 1.81 -4.62 3.26
CA ALA A 338 3.19 -5.10 3.00
C ALA A 338 3.39 -6.40 2.21
N ARG A 339 4.67 -6.67 1.90
CA ARG A 339 5.10 -7.57 0.81
C ARG A 339 6.28 -8.47 1.15
N GLU A 340 5.99 -9.76 1.11
CA GLU A 340 6.88 -10.91 1.18
C GLU A 340 7.73 -11.03 -0.12
N LEU A 341 9.01 -11.38 -0.01
CA LEU A 341 10.03 -11.51 -1.06
C LEU A 341 10.15 -12.94 -1.59
#